data_AF-A0A9P1AIK1-F1
#
_entry.id   AF-A0A9P1AIK1-F1
#
_cell.length_a   1.000
_cell.length_b   1.000
_cell.length_c   1.000
_cell.angle_alpha   90.00
_cell.angle_beta   90.00
_cell.angle_gamma   90.00
#
_symmetry.space_group_name_H-M   'P 1'
#
loop_
_entity.id
_entity.type
_entity.pdbx_description
1 polymer ?
#
loop_
_entity_poly.entity_id
_entity_poly.type
_entity_poly.pdbx_seq_one_letter_code
_entity_poly.pdbx_strand_id
1 'polypeptide(L)'
;MDLDPHRDTERCFTNTKEFVLTVDEETVKFENKYFGWGYTPFTVNLKNQTKESFVWQAKCSSNLLFKITKGGGFIEPNQSVPIDIVHIPGMFMPRKGVVHFLEISYIRVAAKVEDYRTPFVAANPDGRKNFKIVYPSVILEPVYRQGKEPKVRKKKAKEDVNAEAKQKLMQKLDIDEKD
;
A
#
# COMPACT_ATOMS: atom_id res chain seq x y z
N MET A 1 11.42 13.33 13.15
CA MET A 1 11.88 12.79 11.85
C MET A 1 10.64 12.62 11.00
N ASP A 2 10.30 13.66 10.26
CA ASP A 2 9.14 13.64 9.36
C ASP A 2 9.48 12.82 8.13
N LEU A 3 8.88 11.63 8.03
CA LEU A 3 8.93 10.80 6.83
C LEU A 3 8.01 11.45 5.80
N ASP A 4 8.58 12.20 4.86
CA ASP A 4 7.86 12.76 3.71
C ASP A 4 7.28 11.60 2.86
N PRO A 5 5.95 11.41 2.83
CA PRO A 5 5.32 10.29 2.13
C PRO A 5 5.38 10.43 0.60
N HIS A 6 5.90 11.54 0.07
CA HIS A 6 6.01 11.79 -1.38
C HIS A 6 7.35 11.38 -1.99
N ARG A 7 8.33 10.96 -1.19
CA ARG A 7 9.67 10.61 -1.73
C ARG A 7 9.74 9.25 -2.41
N ASP A 8 8.79 8.35 -2.13
CA ASP A 8 8.80 6.98 -2.66
C ASP A 8 8.12 6.83 -4.03
N THR A 9 7.39 7.84 -4.51
CA THR A 9 6.70 7.79 -5.81
C THR A 9 7.63 7.97 -7.02
N GLU A 10 8.89 8.36 -6.82
CA GLU A 10 9.87 8.60 -7.89
C GLU A 10 11.03 7.59 -7.91
N ARG A 11 10.82 6.37 -7.40
CA ARG A 11 11.68 5.27 -7.85
C ARG A 11 11.32 4.97 -9.30
N CYS A 12 11.97 5.69 -10.22
CA CYS A 12 11.96 5.42 -11.64
C CYS A 12 12.47 4.00 -11.87
N PHE A 13 11.55 3.04 -11.90
CA PHE A 13 11.87 1.69 -12.30
C PHE A 13 12.20 1.73 -13.80
N THR A 14 13.47 1.57 -14.14
CA THR A 14 13.92 1.50 -15.54
C THR A 14 13.78 0.07 -16.04
N ASN A 15 13.11 -0.13 -17.18
CA ASN A 15 13.12 -1.44 -17.84
C ASN A 15 14.53 -1.74 -18.36
N THR A 16 14.97 -3.00 -18.29
CA THR A 16 16.16 -3.42 -19.05
C THR A 16 15.80 -3.54 -20.53
N LYS A 17 16.82 -3.40 -21.40
CA LYS A 17 16.65 -3.54 -22.86
C LYS A 17 16.22 -4.95 -23.25
N GLU A 18 16.62 -5.96 -22.48
CA GLU A 18 16.27 -7.35 -22.70
C GLU A 18 15.66 -7.94 -21.41
N PHE A 19 14.49 -8.56 -21.54
CA PHE A 19 13.82 -9.32 -20.47
C PHE A 19 13.45 -10.68 -21.05
N VAL A 20 14.20 -11.72 -20.67
CA VAL A 20 14.15 -13.04 -21.34
C VAL A 20 13.08 -13.97 -20.79
N LEU A 21 12.59 -13.71 -19.57
CA LEU A 21 11.49 -14.47 -18.98
C LEU A 21 10.16 -14.03 -19.60
N THR A 22 9.24 -14.97 -19.78
CA THR A 22 7.91 -14.68 -20.30
C THR A 22 6.90 -14.57 -19.17
N VAL A 23 5.86 -13.79 -19.43
CA VAL A 23 4.75 -13.51 -18.52
C VAL A 23 3.47 -13.66 -19.29
N ASP A 24 2.43 -14.18 -18.64
CA ASP A 24 1.11 -14.34 -19.25
C ASP A 24 0.35 -13.02 -19.40
N GLU A 25 0.57 -12.08 -18.49
CA GLU A 25 -0.07 -10.78 -18.50
C GLU A 25 0.97 -9.65 -18.46
N GLU A 26 0.83 -8.66 -19.35
CA GLU A 26 1.71 -7.49 -19.40
C GLU A 26 1.25 -6.34 -18.49
N THR A 27 0.05 -6.47 -17.93
CA THR A 27 -0.56 -5.48 -17.03
C THR A 27 -1.27 -6.18 -15.88
N VAL A 28 -1.15 -5.62 -14.69
CA VAL A 28 -1.88 -6.10 -13.51
C VAL A 28 -3.23 -5.39 -13.49
N LYS A 29 -4.32 -6.11 -13.78
CA LYS A 29 -5.67 -5.54 -13.86
C LYS A 29 -6.52 -6.05 -12.71
N PHE A 30 -6.96 -5.12 -11.86
CA PHE A 30 -7.98 -5.43 -10.86
C PHE A 30 -9.34 -5.04 -11.43
N GLU A 31 -10.23 -6.00 -11.68
CA GLU A 31 -11.55 -5.74 -12.29
C GLU A 31 -12.73 -5.91 -11.31
N ASN A 32 -12.46 -5.87 -9.99
CA ASN A 32 -13.49 -6.07 -8.98
C ASN A 32 -14.31 -4.79 -8.75
N LYS A 33 -15.64 -4.87 -8.85
CA LYS A 33 -16.58 -3.77 -8.50
C LYS A 33 -16.45 -3.28 -7.04
N TYR A 34 -15.98 -4.15 -6.15
CA TYR A 34 -15.72 -3.85 -4.74
C TYR A 34 -14.23 -3.61 -4.47
N PHE A 35 -13.46 -3.22 -5.49
CA PHE A 35 -12.08 -2.79 -5.31
C PHE A 35 -12.01 -1.68 -4.23
N GLY A 36 -11.07 -1.79 -3.30
CA GLY A 36 -11.01 -0.92 -2.13
C GLY A 36 -11.72 -1.44 -0.87
N TRP A 37 -12.73 -2.31 -1.02
CA TRP A 37 -13.52 -2.85 0.10
C TRP A 37 -13.00 -4.16 0.66
N GLY A 38 -12.35 -4.95 -0.19
CA GLY A 38 -11.75 -6.23 0.18
C GLY A 38 -10.38 -6.41 -0.41
N TYR A 39 -9.64 -7.37 0.14
CA TYR A 39 -8.41 -7.85 -0.48
C TYR A 39 -8.73 -8.36 -1.88
N THR A 40 -8.06 -7.81 -2.89
CA THR A 40 -8.29 -8.21 -4.28
C THR A 40 -6.99 -8.82 -4.81
N PRO A 41 -6.92 -10.14 -4.99
CA PRO A 41 -5.74 -10.81 -5.52
C PRO A 41 -5.69 -10.70 -7.05
N PHE A 42 -4.48 -10.75 -7.58
CA PHE A 42 -4.15 -10.93 -8.99
C PHE A 42 -2.88 -11.78 -9.06
N THR A 43 -2.80 -12.68 -10.03
CA THR A 43 -1.65 -13.57 -10.21
C THR A 43 -1.04 -13.35 -11.58
N VAL A 44 0.26 -13.12 -11.63
CA VAL A 44 1.07 -13.14 -12.86
C VAL A 44 1.87 -14.44 -12.86
N ASN A 45 1.85 -15.19 -13.95
CA ASN A 45 2.70 -16.37 -14.10
C ASN A 45 4.00 -16.01 -14.83
N LEU A 46 5.11 -16.04 -14.09
CA LEU A 46 6.44 -15.93 -14.65
C LEU A 46 6.88 -17.29 -15.21
N LYS A 47 7.36 -17.32 -16.44
CA LYS A 47 7.76 -18.53 -17.17
C LYS A 47 9.19 -18.41 -17.64
N ASN A 48 9.98 -19.45 -17.39
CA ASN A 48 11.33 -19.58 -17.90
C ASN A 48 11.32 -20.54 -19.10
N GLN A 49 11.43 -20.01 -20.31
CA GLN A 49 11.53 -20.82 -21.53
C GLN A 49 12.99 -21.03 -21.99
N THR A 50 13.96 -20.59 -21.20
CA THR A 50 15.37 -20.73 -21.52
C THR A 50 15.93 -22.02 -20.90
N LYS A 51 17.21 -22.31 -21.21
CA LYS A 51 17.97 -23.42 -20.63
C LYS A 51 18.71 -23.05 -19.34
N GLU A 52 18.59 -21.79 -18.92
CA GLU A 52 19.34 -21.24 -17.78
C GLU A 52 18.44 -21.18 -16.55
N SER A 53 19.06 -21.15 -15.38
CA SER A 53 18.34 -20.97 -14.12
C SER A 53 18.41 -19.51 -13.69
N PHE A 54 17.34 -19.02 -13.05
CA PHE A 54 17.28 -17.65 -12.57
C PHE A 54 16.82 -17.57 -11.13
N VAL A 55 17.29 -16.54 -10.45
CA VAL A 55 16.72 -16.04 -9.20
C VAL A 55 15.90 -14.80 -9.55
N TRP A 56 14.67 -14.71 -9.07
CA TRP A 56 13.76 -13.61 -9.34
C TRP A 56 13.34 -12.89 -8.06
N GLN A 57 13.02 -11.60 -8.20
CA GLN A 57 12.47 -10.77 -7.14
C GLN A 57 11.36 -9.89 -7.72
N ALA A 58 10.26 -9.79 -6.98
CA ALA A 58 9.13 -8.92 -7.29
C ALA A 58 9.00 -7.81 -6.24
N LYS A 59 8.76 -6.58 -6.70
CA LYS A 59 8.55 -5.39 -5.87
C LYS A 59 7.37 -4.59 -6.40
N CYS A 60 6.67 -3.88 -5.52
CA CYS A 60 5.60 -2.97 -5.94
C CYS A 60 5.99 -1.53 -5.64
N SER A 61 5.42 -0.59 -6.37
CA SER A 61 5.67 0.84 -6.15
C SER A 61 5.06 1.39 -4.85
N SER A 62 4.16 0.65 -4.20
CA SER A 62 3.60 1.02 -2.89
C SER A 62 3.22 -0.20 -2.06
N ASN A 63 3.98 -0.42 -0.99
CA ASN A 63 3.70 -1.47 0.00
C ASN A 63 2.47 -1.14 0.88
N LEU A 64 1.94 0.09 0.82
CA LEU A 64 0.71 0.48 1.51
C LEU A 64 -0.54 0.03 0.75
N LEU A 65 -0.45 0.01 -0.59
CA LEU A 65 -1.56 -0.36 -1.47
C LEU A 65 -1.54 -1.84 -1.85
N PHE A 66 -0.34 -2.42 -1.91
CA PHE A 66 -0.14 -3.75 -2.44
C PHE A 66 0.73 -4.59 -1.53
N LYS A 67 0.40 -5.87 -1.51
CA LYS A 67 1.21 -6.91 -0.88
C LYS A 67 1.52 -7.97 -1.91
N ILE A 68 2.79 -8.32 -2.04
CA ILE A 68 3.23 -9.48 -2.82
C ILE A 68 3.35 -10.66 -1.85
N THR A 69 2.68 -11.78 -2.13
CA THR A 69 2.68 -12.95 -1.25
C THR A 69 4.05 -13.63 -1.22
N LYS A 70 4.67 -13.77 -2.40
CA LYS A 70 6.01 -14.31 -2.57
C LYS A 70 6.88 -13.30 -3.32
N GLY A 71 7.71 -12.58 -2.59
CA GLY A 71 8.53 -11.49 -3.14
C GLY A 71 9.75 -11.94 -3.95
N GLY A 72 10.01 -13.24 -4.07
CA GLY A 72 11.13 -13.77 -4.84
C GLY A 72 11.29 -15.27 -4.71
N GLY A 73 12.22 -15.81 -5.48
CA GLY A 73 12.54 -17.22 -5.47
C GLY A 73 13.47 -17.63 -6.60
N PHE A 74 13.54 -18.93 -6.82
CA PHE A 74 14.30 -19.55 -7.88
C PHE A 74 13.35 -20.09 -8.95
N ILE A 75 13.79 -20.07 -10.22
CA ILE A 75 13.05 -20.60 -11.36
C ILE A 75 14.01 -21.39 -12.28
N GLU A 76 13.74 -22.68 -12.43
CA GLU A 76 14.50 -23.61 -13.26
C GLU A 76 14.12 -23.48 -14.74
N PRO A 77 14.94 -24.04 -15.66
CA PRO A 77 14.58 -24.17 -17.06
C PRO A 77 13.21 -24.82 -17.24
N ASN A 78 12.38 -24.25 -18.12
CA ASN A 78 11.02 -24.71 -18.42
C ASN A 78 10.04 -24.68 -17.24
N GLN A 79 10.40 -24.04 -16.12
CA GLN A 79 9.51 -23.87 -14.98
C GLN A 79 8.61 -22.63 -15.13
N SER A 80 7.44 -22.68 -14.50
CA SER A 80 6.60 -21.51 -14.27
C SER A 80 6.36 -21.30 -12.77
N VAL A 81 6.31 -20.04 -12.35
CA VAL A 81 6.09 -19.65 -10.97
C VAL A 81 4.98 -18.59 -10.92
N PRO A 82 3.92 -18.78 -10.10
CA PRO A 82 2.92 -17.76 -9.87
C PRO A 82 3.47 -16.67 -8.93
N ILE A 83 3.19 -15.42 -9.27
CA ILE A 83 3.48 -14.24 -8.47
C ILE A 83 2.16 -13.60 -8.11
N ASP A 84 1.75 -13.81 -6.86
CA ASP A 84 0.50 -13.26 -6.33
C ASP A 84 0.73 -11.87 -5.77
N ILE A 85 0.01 -10.90 -6.33
CA ILE A 85 -0.12 -9.55 -5.81
C ILE A 85 -1.54 -9.33 -5.30
N VAL A 86 -1.66 -8.74 -4.12
CA VAL A 86 -2.92 -8.49 -3.46
C VAL A 86 -3.05 -7.00 -3.19
N HIS A 87 -4.11 -6.39 -3.69
CA HIS A 87 -4.52 -5.06 -3.27
C HIS A 87 -5.04 -5.08 -1.83
N ILE A 88 -4.56 -4.18 -0.98
CA ILE A 88 -4.94 -4.05 0.43
C ILE A 88 -6.16 -3.10 0.54
N PRO A 89 -7.29 -3.52 1.13
CA PRO A 89 -8.46 -2.66 1.29
C PRO A 89 -8.22 -1.53 2.30
N GLY A 90 -8.95 -0.43 2.18
CA GLY A 90 -8.91 0.69 3.13
C GLY A 90 -8.89 2.08 2.48
N MET A 91 -8.47 3.10 3.26
CA MET A 91 -8.55 4.53 2.88
C MET A 91 -7.68 4.93 1.68
N PHE A 92 -6.80 4.05 1.21
CA PHE A 92 -5.88 4.36 0.14
C PHE A 92 -6.40 3.76 -1.17
N MET A 93 -7.47 4.34 -1.72
CA MET A 93 -7.73 4.12 -3.13
C MET A 93 -6.64 4.81 -3.95
N PRO A 94 -6.17 4.20 -5.04
CA PRO A 94 -5.21 4.81 -5.95
C PRO A 94 -5.73 6.17 -6.40
N ARG A 95 -4.97 7.24 -6.13
CA ARG A 95 -5.37 8.59 -6.49
C ARG A 95 -5.37 8.73 -8.01
N LYS A 96 -6.35 9.43 -8.57
CA LYS A 96 -6.37 9.76 -10.00
C LYS A 96 -5.05 10.44 -10.39
N GLY A 97 -4.41 9.96 -11.45
CA GLY A 97 -3.14 10.47 -11.95
C GLY A 97 -1.89 9.80 -11.36
N VAL A 98 -2.00 8.99 -10.30
CA VAL A 98 -0.85 8.22 -9.78
C VAL A 98 -0.81 6.86 -10.45
N VAL A 99 0.31 6.57 -11.13
CA VAL A 99 0.54 5.27 -11.76
C VAL A 99 1.36 4.39 -10.82
N HIS A 100 0.91 3.17 -10.62
CA HIS A 100 1.62 2.18 -9.82
C HIS A 100 2.15 1.05 -10.70
N PHE A 101 3.21 0.41 -10.23
CA PHE A 101 3.91 -0.62 -10.97
C PHE A 101 4.21 -1.82 -10.07
N LEU A 102 4.15 -3.01 -10.66
CA LEU A 102 4.82 -4.20 -10.19
C LEU A 102 6.13 -4.32 -11.00
N GLU A 103 7.28 -4.35 -10.33
CA GLU A 103 8.57 -4.64 -10.93
C GLU A 103 8.87 -6.12 -10.71
N ILE A 104 9.22 -6.83 -11.79
CA ILE A 104 9.85 -8.15 -11.72
C ILE A 104 11.26 -8.03 -12.25
N SER A 105 12.22 -8.52 -11.48
CA SER A 105 13.63 -8.53 -11.84
C SER A 105 14.22 -9.92 -11.64
N TYR A 106 15.27 -10.25 -12.39
CA TYR A 106 15.96 -11.53 -12.28
C TYR A 106 17.47 -11.41 -12.41
N ILE A 107 18.18 -12.41 -11.89
CA ILE A 107 19.61 -12.65 -12.05
C ILE A 107 19.79 -14.10 -12.49
N ARG A 108 20.60 -14.32 -13.52
CA ARG A 108 21.02 -15.63 -14.01
C ARG A 108 21.97 -16.26 -13.01
N VAL A 109 21.76 -17.53 -12.70
CA VAL A 109 22.59 -18.27 -11.75
C VAL A 109 22.99 -19.63 -12.33
N ALA A 110 24.18 -20.09 -11.95
CA ALA A 110 24.70 -21.38 -12.43
C ALA A 110 24.06 -22.58 -11.71
N ALA A 111 23.57 -22.38 -10.48
CA ALA A 111 22.97 -23.43 -9.66
C ALA A 111 21.86 -22.86 -8.78
N LYS A 112 21.06 -23.77 -8.20
CA LYS A 112 20.03 -23.40 -7.23
C LYS A 112 20.64 -22.69 -6.03
N VAL A 113 20.01 -21.58 -5.67
CA VAL A 113 20.39 -20.77 -4.51
C VAL A 113 19.31 -20.93 -3.43
N GLU A 114 19.71 -21.13 -2.17
CA GLU A 114 18.77 -21.25 -1.06
C GLU A 114 18.10 -19.91 -0.74
N ASP A 115 18.90 -18.84 -0.64
CA ASP A 115 18.42 -17.48 -0.43
C ASP A 115 18.42 -16.66 -1.72
N TYR A 116 17.23 -16.31 -2.18
CA TYR A 116 17.06 -15.48 -3.37
C TYR A 116 17.60 -14.05 -3.19
N ARG A 117 17.80 -13.56 -1.97
CA ARG A 117 18.21 -12.17 -1.72
C ARG A 117 19.70 -11.96 -1.92
N THR A 118 20.52 -12.95 -1.59
CA THR A 118 21.98 -12.84 -1.67
C THR A 118 22.47 -12.39 -3.05
N PRO A 119 21.99 -12.95 -4.19
CA PRO A 119 22.37 -12.47 -5.51
C PRO A 119 22.03 -10.99 -5.77
N PHE A 120 20.88 -10.51 -5.29
CA PHE A 120 20.45 -9.12 -5.46
C PHE A 120 21.19 -8.12 -4.56
N VAL A 121 21.91 -8.59 -3.55
CA VAL A 121 22.85 -7.75 -2.78
C VAL A 121 24.20 -7.66 -3.50
N ALA A 122 24.62 -8.74 -4.16
CA ALA A 122 25.93 -8.84 -4.80
C ALA A 122 25.98 -8.22 -6.20
N ALA A 123 24.87 -8.24 -6.95
CA ALA A 123 24.84 -7.84 -8.35
C ALA A 123 23.58 -7.06 -8.73
N ASN A 124 23.69 -6.29 -9.81
CA ASN A 124 22.52 -5.70 -10.46
C ASN A 124 21.71 -6.78 -11.19
N PRO A 125 20.38 -6.63 -11.32
CA PRO A 125 19.57 -7.54 -12.09
C PRO A 125 19.98 -7.58 -13.57
N ASP A 126 20.03 -8.78 -14.14
CA ASP A 126 20.25 -8.98 -15.59
C ASP A 126 19.06 -8.51 -16.41
N GLY A 127 17.85 -8.69 -15.85
CA GLY A 127 16.62 -8.24 -16.46
C GLY A 127 15.65 -7.63 -15.45
N ARG A 128 14.89 -6.64 -15.91
CA ARG A 128 13.86 -5.94 -15.15
C ARG A 128 12.72 -5.51 -16.08
N LYS A 129 11.49 -5.87 -15.73
CA LYS A 129 10.27 -5.48 -16.43
C LYS A 129 9.26 -4.91 -15.44
N ASN A 130 8.68 -3.76 -15.81
CA ASN A 130 7.63 -3.10 -15.05
C ASN A 130 6.27 -3.36 -15.68
N PHE A 131 5.34 -3.77 -14.82
CA PHE A 131 3.97 -4.06 -15.14
C PHE A 131 3.11 -2.94 -14.57
N LYS A 132 2.44 -2.20 -15.44
CA LYS A 132 1.53 -1.15 -15.00
C LYS A 132 0.35 -1.80 -14.26
N ILE A 133 0.04 -1.26 -13.09
CA ILE A 133 -1.14 -1.64 -12.34
C ILE A 133 -2.31 -0.76 -12.77
N VAL A 134 -3.38 -1.40 -13.23
CA VAL A 134 -4.60 -0.79 -13.72
C VAL A 134 -5.74 -1.12 -12.77
N TYR A 135 -6.46 -0.06 -12.38
CA TYR A 135 -7.58 -0.12 -11.46
C TYR A 135 -8.89 0.13 -12.20
N PRO A 136 -10.04 -0.30 -11.65
CA PRO A 136 -11.34 0.01 -12.22
C PRO A 136 -11.53 1.53 -12.32
N SER A 137 -12.06 2.00 -13.44
CA SER A 137 -12.44 3.40 -13.63
C SER A 137 -13.66 3.79 -12.79
N VAL A 138 -14.53 2.82 -12.53
CA VAL A 138 -15.72 2.96 -11.69
C VAL A 138 -15.48 2.17 -10.41
N ILE A 139 -15.24 2.89 -9.32
CA ILE A 139 -15.18 2.29 -7.99
C ILE A 139 -16.46 2.68 -7.27
N LEU A 140 -17.16 1.68 -6.72
CA LEU A 140 -18.32 1.95 -5.87
C LEU A 140 -17.81 2.68 -4.62
N GLU A 141 -18.07 3.99 -4.56
CA GLU A 141 -17.85 4.75 -3.35
C GLU A 141 -18.70 4.16 -2.23
N PRO A 142 -18.17 4.05 -1.00
CA PRO A 142 -19.01 3.81 0.15
C PRO A 142 -20.12 4.85 0.19
N VAL A 143 -21.36 4.39 0.03
CA VAL A 143 -22.50 5.05 0.64
C VAL A 143 -22.27 4.93 2.14
N TYR A 144 -21.42 5.81 2.68
CA TYR A 144 -21.54 6.18 4.08
C TYR A 144 -23.00 6.56 4.22
N ARG A 145 -23.77 5.81 5.02
CA ARG A 145 -25.09 6.29 5.43
C ARG A 145 -24.85 7.74 5.86
N GLN A 146 -25.37 8.70 5.10
CA GLN A 146 -25.48 10.08 5.52
C GLN A 146 -26.42 10.04 6.71
N GLY A 147 -25.83 9.76 7.86
CA GLY A 147 -26.49 9.15 8.99
C GLY A 147 -25.98 9.84 10.23
N LYS A 148 -26.37 11.11 10.34
CA LYS A 148 -26.19 12.03 11.46
C LYS A 148 -24.74 12.50 11.62
N GLU A 149 -24.57 13.80 11.48
CA GLU A 149 -23.45 14.53 12.06
C GLU A 149 -23.18 13.99 13.47
N PRO A 150 -21.92 13.71 13.85
CA PRO A 150 -21.61 13.49 15.24
C PRO A 150 -22.07 14.76 15.97
N LYS A 151 -23.06 14.63 16.87
CA LYS A 151 -23.36 15.69 17.83
C LYS A 151 -22.07 15.97 18.56
N VAL A 152 -21.39 17.06 18.17
CA VAL A 152 -20.32 17.67 18.93
C VAL A 152 -20.94 17.92 20.29
N ARG A 153 -20.67 17.06 21.27
CA ARG A 153 -20.90 17.39 22.67
C ARG A 153 -20.00 18.59 22.92
N LYS A 154 -20.57 19.79 22.85
CA LYS A 154 -19.96 21.02 23.35
C LYS A 154 -19.65 20.82 24.83
N LYS A 155 -18.50 20.23 25.15
CA LYS A 155 -17.84 20.35 26.45
C LYS A 155 -17.15 21.72 26.44
N LYS A 156 -17.92 22.78 26.68
CA LYS A 156 -17.47 24.14 27.06
C LYS A 156 -18.71 25.03 27.18
N ALA A 157 -19.40 24.91 28.31
CA ALA A 157 -20.37 25.87 28.87
C ALA A 157 -20.99 25.33 30.18
N LYS A 158 -20.18 24.66 31.03
CA LYS A 158 -20.64 24.20 32.36
C LYS A 158 -19.63 24.53 33.48
N GLU A 159 -18.71 25.45 33.23
CA GLU A 159 -17.83 26.02 34.25
C GLU A 159 -18.26 27.45 34.64
N ASP A 160 -18.88 28.23 33.74
CA ASP A 160 -19.20 29.63 34.04
C ASP A 160 -20.42 29.83 34.96
N VAL A 161 -21.38 28.89 34.97
CA VAL A 161 -22.56 28.99 35.86
C VAL A 161 -22.21 28.69 37.33
N ASN A 162 -21.10 27.97 37.58
CA ASN A 162 -20.70 27.60 38.94
C ASN A 162 -19.76 28.64 39.61
N ALA A 163 -19.15 29.53 38.82
CA ALA A 163 -18.33 30.63 39.36
C ALA A 163 -19.22 31.77 39.89
N GLU A 164 -20.28 32.15 39.16
CA GLU A 164 -21.15 33.27 39.54
C GLU A 164 -22.02 32.94 40.78
N ALA A 165 -22.43 31.67 40.93
CA ALA A 165 -23.16 31.21 42.13
C ALA A 165 -22.26 31.18 43.39
N LYS A 166 -20.97 30.87 43.23
CA LYS A 166 -20.02 30.82 44.34
C LYS A 166 -19.59 32.21 44.81
N GLN A 167 -19.51 33.18 43.90
CA GLN A 167 -19.20 34.58 44.24
C GLN A 167 -20.35 35.28 44.96
N LYS A 168 -21.61 35.01 44.58
CA LYS A 168 -22.80 35.53 45.28
C LYS A 168 -23.00 34.92 46.67
N LEU A 169 -22.49 33.71 46.93
CA LEU A 169 -22.55 33.08 48.26
C LEU A 169 -21.50 33.66 49.22
N MET A 170 -20.28 33.98 48.73
CA MET A 170 -19.24 34.62 49.56
C MET A 170 -19.61 36.07 49.92
N GLN A 171 -20.19 36.85 49.00
CA GLN A 171 -20.62 38.23 49.33
C GLN A 171 -21.77 38.30 50.34
N LYS A 172 -22.56 37.22 50.52
CA LYS A 172 -23.59 37.16 51.55
C LYS A 172 -23.04 36.79 52.94
N LEU A 173 -21.89 36.12 53.01
CA LEU A 173 -21.29 35.70 54.28
C LEU A 173 -20.40 36.79 54.90
N ASP A 174 -19.84 37.70 54.11
CA ASP A 174 -19.02 38.82 54.62
C ASP A 174 -19.84 40.01 55.17
N ILE A 175 -21.17 39.99 55.06
CA ILE A 175 -22.05 41.05 55.58
C ILE A 175 -22.49 40.76 57.03
N ASP A 176 -22.48 39.51 57.48
CA ASP A 176 -22.94 39.10 58.82
C ASP A 176 -21.82 39.14 59.91
N GLU A 177 -20.59 39.53 59.58
CA GLU A 177 -19.47 39.67 60.56
C GLU A 177 -19.08 41.12 60.87
N LYS A 178 -19.86 42.12 60.43
CA LYS A 178 -19.60 43.55 60.70
C LYS A 178 -20.81 44.33 61.22
N ASP A 179 -21.62 43.71 62.07
CA ASP A 179 -22.48 44.40 63.03
C ASP A 179 -22.01 44.13 64.47
#